data_AF-A0A967ENY0-F1
#
_entry.id   AF-A0A967ENY0-F1
#
_cell.length_a   1.000
_cell.length_b   1.000
_cell.length_c   1.000
_cell.angle_alpha   90.00
_cell.angle_beta   90.00
_cell.angle_gamma   90.00
#
_symmetry.space_group_name_H-M   'P 1'
#
loop_
_entity.id
_entity.type
_entity.pdbx_description
1 polymer ?
#
loop_
_entity_poly.entity_id
_entity_poly.type
_entity_poly.pdbx_seq_one_letter_code
_entity_poly.pdbx_strand_id
1 'polypeptide(L)' 'QSAVLAIRNRMTIEDLAGQLFPYLTMVEGLKLCAQTFDKDVTQLSCCAG' A
#
# COMPACT_ATOMS: atom_id res chain seq x y z
N GLN A 1 -7.31 -11.09 1.29
CA GLN A 1 -6.12 -11.94 1.02
C GLN A 1 -5.05 -11.19 0.19
N SER A 2 -4.98 -9.85 0.25
CA SER A 2 -4.10 -9.07 -0.63
C SER A 2 -2.60 -9.29 -0.39
N ALA A 3 -2.16 -9.37 0.87
CA ALA A 3 -0.75 -9.60 1.20
C ALA A 3 -0.20 -10.94 0.67
N VAL A 4 -1.01 -12.01 0.71
CA VAL A 4 -0.61 -13.33 0.21
C VAL A 4 -0.41 -13.31 -1.31
N LEU A 5 -1.28 -12.62 -2.04
CA LEU A 5 -1.14 -12.46 -3.49
C LEU A 5 0.06 -11.58 -3.85
N ALA A 6 0.32 -10.51 -3.09
CA ALA A 6 1.47 -9.65 -3.31
C ALA A 6 2.80 -10.42 -3.15
N ILE A 7 2.92 -11.23 -2.09
CA ILE A 7 4.11 -12.08 -1.87
C ILE A 7 4.23 -13.16 -2.94
N ARG A 8 3.12 -13.82 -3.29
CA ARG A 8 3.10 -14.87 -4.33
C ARG A 8 3.53 -14.33 -5.70
N ASN A 9 3.14 -13.10 -6.02
CA ASN A 9 3.46 -12.45 -7.28
C ASN A 9 4.84 -11.76 -7.27
N ARG A 10 5.60 -11.85 -6.16
CA ARG A 10 6.88 -11.15 -5.96
C ARG A 10 6.79 -9.65 -6.28
N MET A 11 5.68 -9.03 -5.90
CA MET A 11 5.47 -7.59 -6.08
C MET A 11 6.46 -6.79 -5.24
N THR A 12 6.99 -5.70 -5.79
CA THR A 12 7.81 -4.77 -5.03
C THR A 12 6.93 -3.87 -4.14
N ILE A 13 7.56 -3.08 -3.27
CA ILE A 13 6.83 -2.08 -2.47
C ILE A 13 6.18 -1.01 -3.35
N GLU A 14 6.81 -0.66 -4.47
CA GLU A 14 6.28 0.31 -5.44
C GLU A 14 5.07 -0.25 -6.17
N ASP A 15 5.13 -1.53 -6.59
CA ASP A 15 4.00 -2.22 -7.20
C ASP A 15 2.80 -2.28 -6.25
N LEU A 16 3.05 -2.50 -4.96
CA LEU A 16 2.01 -2.57 -3.93
C LEU A 16 1.44 -1.18 -3.60
N ALA A 17 2.29 -0.16 -3.51
CA ALA A 17 1.87 1.23 -3.30
C ALA A 17 1.04 1.77 -4.48
N GLY A 18 1.38 1.38 -5.71
CA GLY A 18 0.68 1.80 -6.93
C GLY A 18 -0.70 1.15 -7.15
N GLN A 19 -1.08 0.12 -6.38
CA GLN A 19 -2.39 -0.50 -6.52
C GLN A 19 -3.52 0.36 -5.91
N LEU A 20 -4.70 0.31 -6.54
CA LEU A 20 -5.90 0.93 -6.01
C LEU A 20 -6.54 0.01 -4.97
N PHE A 21 -6.51 0.42 -3.70
CA PHE A 21 -7.27 -0.22 -2.63
C PHE A 21 -8.45 0.64 -2.21
N PRO A 22 -9.60 0.04 -1.84
CA PRO A 22 -10.73 0.81 -1.31
C PRO A 22 -10.37 1.52 0.00
N TYR A 23 -10.74 2.79 0.09
CA TYR A 23 -10.56 3.61 1.29
C TYR A 23 -11.30 3.00 2.49
N LEU A 24 -10.73 3.17 3.69
CA LEU A 24 -11.30 2.74 4.96
C LEU A 24 -11.40 1.21 5.12
N THR A 25 -10.46 0.49 4.52
CA THR A 25 -10.36 -0.97 4.62
C THR A 25 -9.03 -1.42 5.18
N MET A 26 -8.97 -2.59 5.83
CA MET A 26 -7.68 -3.11 6.34
C MET A 26 -6.63 -3.34 5.24
N VAL A 27 -7.07 -3.53 3.97
CA VAL A 27 -6.15 -3.71 2.85
C VAL A 27 -5.52 -2.39 2.37
N GLU A 28 -6.16 -1.25 2.62
CA GLU A 28 -5.55 0.06 2.42
C GLU A 28 -4.34 0.27 3.34
N GLY A 29 -4.39 -0.27 4.56
CA GLY A 29 -3.24 -0.21 5.48
C GLY A 29 -1.97 -0.81 4.86
N LEU A 30 -2.08 -1.85 4.03
CA LEU A 30 -0.93 -2.44 3.33
C LEU A 30 -0.31 -1.47 2.31
N LYS A 31 -1.15 -0.70 1.62
CA LYS A 31 -0.71 0.34 0.68
C LYS A 31 -0.05 1.50 1.41
N LEU A 32 -0.67 2.00 2.48
CA LEU A 32 -0.10 3.07 3.28
C LEU A 32 1.26 2.63 3.86
N CYS A 33 1.36 1.42 4.43
CA CYS A 33 2.64 0.87 4.87
C CYS A 33 3.69 0.80 3.75
N ALA A 34 3.31 0.37 2.54
CA ALA A 34 4.23 0.35 1.40
C ALA A 34 4.75 1.76 1.04
N GLN A 35 3.91 2.79 1.14
CA GLN A 35 4.31 4.18 0.87
C GLN A 35 5.25 4.76 1.94
N THR A 36 5.22 4.23 3.17
CA THR A 36 6.11 4.70 4.25
C THR A 36 7.59 4.39 4.03
N PHE A 37 7.91 3.51 3.08
CA PHE A 37 9.29 3.26 2.69
C PHE A 37 9.92 4.44 1.92
N ASP A 38 9.10 5.29 1.29
CA ASP A 38 9.56 6.43 0.50
C ASP A 38 9.17 7.78 1.13
N LYS A 39 8.02 7.85 1.83
CA LYS A 39 7.46 9.10 2.37
C LYS A 39 7.04 8.97 3.83
N ASP A 40 7.19 10.05 4.59
CA ASP A 40 6.74 10.10 5.98
C ASP A 40 5.20 9.95 6.07
N VAL A 41 4.72 9.12 7.00
CA VAL A 41 3.29 8.90 7.29
C VAL A 41 2.53 10.22 7.47
N THR A 42 3.15 11.20 8.12
CA THR A 42 2.56 12.52 8.40
C THR A 42 2.34 13.37 7.15
N GLN A 43 3.01 13.03 6.05
CA GLN A 43 2.87 13.67 4.75
C GLN A 43 1.93 12.90 3.80
N LEU A 44 1.44 11.72 4.22
CA LEU A 44 0.47 10.94 3.44
C LEU A 44 -0.93 11.56 3.58
N SER A 45 -1.59 11.79 2.45
CA SER A 45 -2.98 12.22 2.40
C SER A 45 -3.93 11.01 2.48
N CYS A 46 -5.22 11.30 2.68
CA CYS A 46 -6.34 10.35 2.80
C CYS A 46 -6.32 9.19 1.78
N CYS A 47 -5.86 9.43 0.54
CA CYS A 47 -5.75 8.40 -0.50
C CYS A 47 -4.40 8.47 -1.22
N ALA A 48 -3.32 8.72 -0.49
CA ALA A 48 -1.99 8.87 -1.08
C ALA A 48 -1.72 7.76 -2.10
N GLY A 49 -1.18 8.12 -3.27
CA GLY A 49 -0.87 7.24 -4.39
C GLY A 49 0.63 7.06 -4.52
#